data_AF-A0AAW5ZP62-F1
#
_entry.id   AF-A0AAW5ZP62-F1
#
_cell.length_a   1.000
_cell.length_b   1.000
_cell.length_c   1.000
_cell.angle_alpha   90.00
_cell.angle_beta   90.00
_cell.angle_gamma   90.00
#
_symmetry.space_group_name_H-M   'P 1'
#
loop_
_entity.id
_entity.type
_entity.pdbx_description
1 polymer ?
#
loop_
_entity_poly.entity_id
_entity_poly.type
_entity_poly.pdbx_seq_one_letter_code
_entity_poly.pdbx_strand_id
1 'polypeptide(L)'
;MKQPTIPAFAQELMDFIGHEEAMALIREFGGVTLWIPKGIRTSGATYERLVEVVGQDAADKLVARYGGDRLSIPRCFRLLAQERWRRVIADYNSGMSAAMIARRHGITERAVWGILKRPV
;
A
#
# COMPACT_ATOMS: atom_id res chain seq x y z
N MET A 1 -2.23 -21.83 11.60
CA MET A 1 -3.01 -20.57 11.52
C MET A 1 -2.16 -19.43 12.07
N LYS A 2 -1.67 -18.51 11.23
CA LYS A 2 -1.09 -17.24 11.68
C LYS A 2 -1.78 -16.15 10.87
N GLN A 3 -2.57 -15.34 11.55
CA GLN A 3 -3.30 -14.23 10.94
C GLN A 3 -2.32 -13.30 10.22
N PRO A 4 -2.67 -12.72 9.06
CA PRO A 4 -1.84 -11.73 8.41
C PRO A 4 -1.91 -10.47 9.27
N THR A 5 -0.93 -10.27 10.16
CA THR A 5 -0.86 -9.06 10.98
C THR A 5 -0.49 -7.90 10.06
N ILE A 6 -1.52 -7.28 9.49
CA ILE A 6 -1.48 -5.88 9.11
C ILE A 6 -1.00 -5.17 10.38
N PRO A 7 0.12 -4.43 10.36
CA PRO A 7 0.49 -3.61 11.51
C PRO A 7 -0.72 -2.75 11.84
N ALA A 8 -1.13 -2.68 13.12
CA ALA A 8 -2.33 -1.92 13.52
C ALA A 8 -2.36 -0.52 12.89
N PHE A 9 -1.17 0.08 12.75
CA PHE A 9 -0.91 1.33 12.05
C PHE A 9 -1.31 1.37 10.57
N ALA A 10 -1.04 0.33 9.79
CA ALA A 10 -1.45 0.25 8.38
C ALA A 10 -2.97 0.09 8.25
N GLN A 11 -3.61 -0.58 9.20
CA GLN A 11 -5.06 -0.70 9.24
C GLN A 11 -5.72 0.62 9.63
N GLU A 12 -5.18 1.31 10.63
CA GLU A 12 -5.62 2.67 11.01
C GLU A 12 -5.45 3.66 9.85
N LEU A 13 -4.36 3.57 9.09
CA LEU A 13 -4.19 4.34 7.84
C LEU A 13 -5.28 4.03 6.82
N MET A 14 -5.53 2.75 6.53
CA MET A 14 -6.56 2.35 5.56
C MET A 14 -7.96 2.86 5.96
N ASP A 15 -8.29 2.82 7.25
CA ASP A 15 -9.56 3.32 7.77
C ASP A 15 -9.65 4.86 7.74
N PHE A 16 -8.51 5.56 7.86
CA PHE A 16 -8.47 7.02 8.02
C PHE A 16 -8.32 7.79 6.70
N ILE A 17 -7.40 7.37 5.84
CA ILE A 17 -7.13 8.02 4.55
C ILE A 17 -7.75 7.29 3.37
N GLY A 18 -8.18 6.04 3.54
CA GLY A 18 -8.69 5.19 2.48
C GLY A 18 -7.71 4.10 2.09
N HIS A 19 -8.24 3.01 1.53
CA HIS A 19 -7.44 1.81 1.21
C HIS A 19 -6.45 2.07 0.08
N GLU A 20 -6.82 2.83 -0.95
CA GLU A 20 -5.94 3.09 -2.10
C GLU A 20 -4.78 4.01 -1.72
N GLU A 21 -5.07 5.05 -0.95
CA GLU A 21 -4.13 6.06 -0.47
C GLU A 21 -3.14 5.45 0.52
N ALA A 22 -3.62 4.65 1.48
CA ALA A 22 -2.76 3.91 2.39
C ALA A 22 -1.84 2.94 1.64
N MET A 23 -2.34 2.28 0.59
CA MET A 23 -1.54 1.38 -0.23
C MET A 23 -0.51 2.12 -1.10
N ALA A 24 -0.84 3.30 -1.63
CA ALA A 24 0.10 4.17 -2.33
C ALA A 24 1.21 4.64 -1.39
N LEU A 25 0.86 5.06 -0.18
CA LEU A 25 1.81 5.44 0.87
C LEU A 25 2.77 4.30 1.22
N ILE A 26 2.23 3.10 1.43
CA ILE A 26 3.02 1.89 1.74
C ILE A 26 3.91 1.48 0.57
N ARG A 27 3.45 1.65 -0.68
CA ARG A 27 4.25 1.35 -1.88
C ARG A 27 5.47 2.26 -1.99
N GLU A 28 5.26 3.56 -1.81
CA GLU A 28 6.30 4.55 -2.04
C GLU A 28 7.26 4.68 -0.85
N PHE A 29 6.70 4.69 0.37
CA PHE A 29 7.45 4.97 1.59
C PHE A 29 7.60 3.76 2.51
N GLY A 30 7.19 2.57 2.06
CA GLY A 30 7.34 1.33 2.81
C GLY A 30 8.79 1.09 3.24
N GLY A 31 9.04 1.11 4.55
CA GLY A 31 10.37 0.89 5.12
C GLY A 31 11.20 2.14 5.34
N VAL A 32 10.62 3.31 5.11
CA VAL A 32 11.21 4.60 5.39
C VAL A 32 10.47 5.24 6.56
N THR A 33 11.22 5.89 7.45
CA THR A 33 10.65 6.76 8.48
C THR A 33 10.42 8.13 7.86
N LEU A 34 9.17 8.47 7.59
CA LEU A 34 8.80 9.79 7.13
C LEU A 34 8.73 10.76 8.29
N TRP A 35 9.26 11.96 8.10
CA TRP A 35 9.02 13.06 9.01
C TRP A 35 7.82 13.86 8.51
N ILE A 36 6.74 13.92 9.30
CA ILE A 36 5.55 14.67 8.91
C ILE A 36 5.68 16.11 9.42
N PRO A 37 5.80 17.11 8.52
CA PRO A 37 5.88 18.51 8.94
C PRO A 37 4.61 18.94 9.66
N LYS A 38 4.75 19.72 10.74
CA LYS A 38 3.62 20.36 11.44
C LYS A 38 3.48 21.83 11.02
N GLY A 39 2.26 22.29 10.78
CA GLY A 39 1.96 23.72 10.60
C GLY A 39 2.58 24.34 9.35
N ILE A 40 3.15 25.55 9.46
CA ILE A 40 3.67 26.45 8.39
C ILE A 40 4.70 25.80 7.42
N ARG A 41 5.17 24.57 7.71
CA ARG A 41 6.04 23.77 6.83
C ARG A 41 5.28 22.77 5.93
N THR A 42 3.97 22.94 5.77
CA THR A 42 3.14 22.28 4.74
C THR A 42 3.56 22.63 3.31
N SER A 43 4.58 23.46 3.11
CA SER A 43 5.23 23.73 1.81
C SER A 43 6.68 23.23 1.76
N GLY A 44 6.98 22.16 2.50
CA GLY A 44 8.26 21.46 2.40
C GLY A 44 8.21 20.33 1.39
N ALA A 45 9.36 20.01 0.77
CA ALA A 45 9.50 18.93 -0.21
C ALA A 45 8.93 17.57 0.26
N THR A 46 8.92 17.29 1.57
CA THR A 46 8.31 16.08 2.12
C THR A 46 6.79 16.09 2.04
N TYR A 47 6.13 17.24 2.27
CA TYR A 47 4.69 17.35 2.16
C TYR A 47 4.24 17.31 0.70
N GLU A 48 4.92 18.02 -0.19
CA GLU A 48 4.62 17.97 -1.63
C GLU A 48 4.71 16.53 -2.16
N ARG A 49 5.74 15.80 -1.74
CA ARG A 49 5.91 14.39 -2.09
C ARG A 49 4.87 13.47 -1.44
N LEU A 50 4.32 13.83 -0.29
CA LEU A 50 3.15 13.16 0.29
C LEU A 50 1.90 13.42 -0.55
N VAL A 51 1.65 14.67 -0.92
CA VAL A 51 0.52 15.08 -1.77
C VAL A 51 0.58 14.40 -3.14
N GLU A 52 1.77 14.29 -3.75
CA GLU A 52 1.96 13.57 -5.02
C GLU A 52 1.59 12.08 -4.92
N VAL A 53 1.78 11.46 -3.76
CA VAL A 53 1.60 10.01 -3.56
C VAL A 53 0.20 9.66 -3.10
N VAL A 54 -0.34 10.38 -2.11
CA VAL A 54 -1.64 10.09 -1.48
C VAL A 54 -2.73 11.10 -1.81
N GLY A 55 -2.39 12.20 -2.47
CA GLY A 55 -3.31 13.32 -2.69
C GLY A 55 -3.34 14.30 -1.52
N GLN A 56 -3.85 15.50 -1.81
CA GLN A 56 -3.84 16.62 -0.85
C GLN A 56 -4.69 16.34 0.39
N ASP A 57 -5.90 15.79 0.22
CA ASP A 57 -6.80 15.45 1.32
C ASP A 57 -6.21 14.44 2.30
N ALA A 58 -5.56 13.39 1.79
CA ALA A 58 -4.92 12.37 2.63
C ALA A 58 -3.66 12.91 3.32
N ALA A 59 -2.88 13.74 2.62
CA ALA A 59 -1.73 14.42 3.19
C ALA A 59 -2.13 15.37 4.32
N ASP A 60 -3.20 16.15 4.16
CA ASP A 60 -3.71 17.06 5.19
C ASP A 60 -4.22 16.30 6.41
N LYS A 61 -4.92 15.18 6.22
CA LYS A 61 -5.33 14.28 7.31
C LYS A 61 -4.13 13.73 8.07
N LEU A 62 -3.08 13.32 7.35
CA LEU A 62 -1.84 12.81 7.95
C LEU A 62 -1.10 13.90 8.74
N VAL A 63 -1.00 15.11 8.20
CA VAL A 63 -0.41 16.27 8.88
C VAL A 63 -1.23 16.68 10.10
N ALA A 64 -2.56 16.64 10.03
CA ALA A 64 -3.42 16.99 11.15
C ALA A 64 -3.28 16.01 12.32
N ARG A 65 -3.11 14.71 12.04
CA ARG A 65 -3.01 13.67 13.07
C ARG A 65 -1.58 13.40 13.55
N TYR A 66 -0.60 13.38 12.65
CA TYR A 66 0.80 13.01 12.93
C TYR A 66 1.78 14.18 12.76
N GLY A 67 1.28 15.40 12.56
CA GLY A 67 2.10 16.59 12.38
C GLY A 67 3.07 16.81 13.53
N GLY A 68 4.36 16.80 13.21
CA GLY A 68 5.45 17.03 14.16
C GLY A 68 6.11 15.75 14.65
N ASP A 69 5.63 14.58 14.21
CA ASP A 69 6.17 13.28 14.60
C ASP A 69 6.84 12.53 13.43
N ARG A 70 7.64 11.52 13.77
CA ARG A 70 8.28 10.63 12.80
C ARG A 70 7.42 9.39 12.59
N LEU A 71 6.79 9.32 11.43
CA LEU A 71 5.94 8.23 11.02
C LEU A 71 6.78 7.11 10.40
N SER A 72 6.98 6.03 11.14
CA SER A 72 7.61 4.82 10.60
C SER A 72 6.58 4.06 9.77
N ILE A 73 6.72 4.09 8.44
CA ILE A 73 5.81 3.36 7.56
C ILE A 73 6.35 1.93 7.43
N PRO A 74 5.66 0.92 7.99
CA PRO A 74 6.09 -0.45 7.87
C PRO A 74 6.09 -0.86 6.39
N ARG A 75 7.12 -1.58 5.95
CA ARG A 75 7.27 -2.07 4.56
C ARG A 75 6.07 -2.84 4.02
N CYS A 76 5.18 -3.31 4.90
CA CYS A 76 3.98 -4.10 4.64
C CYS A 76 4.07 -4.98 3.38
N PHE A 77 5.20 -5.67 3.21
CA PHE A 77 5.49 -6.45 2.00
C PHE A 77 4.41 -7.50 1.74
N ARG A 78 3.77 -7.99 2.82
CA ARG A 78 2.64 -8.92 2.76
C ARG A 78 1.34 -8.28 2.27
N LEU A 79 1.05 -7.02 2.61
CA LEU A 79 -0.11 -6.28 2.07
C LEU A 79 0.07 -6.04 0.57
N LEU A 80 1.26 -5.59 0.17
CA LEU A 80 1.60 -5.39 -1.24
C LEU A 80 1.50 -6.70 -2.04
N ALA A 81 1.93 -7.82 -1.43
CA ALA A 81 1.76 -9.14 -2.01
C ALA A 81 0.29 -9.56 -2.10
N GLN A 82 -0.51 -9.38 -1.04
CA GLN A 82 -1.95 -9.69 -1.04
C GLN A 82 -2.72 -8.89 -2.09
N GLU A 83 -2.40 -7.62 -2.25
CA GLU A 83 -3.02 -6.78 -3.26
C GLU A 83 -2.67 -7.25 -4.68
N ARG A 84 -1.40 -7.64 -4.90
CA ARG A 84 -1.00 -8.26 -6.16
C ARG A 84 -1.75 -9.59 -6.37
N TRP A 85 -1.95 -10.38 -5.31
CA TRP A 85 -2.69 -11.64 -5.39
C TRP A 85 -4.15 -11.42 -5.75
N ARG A 86 -4.80 -10.41 -5.15
CA ARG A 86 -6.17 -10.00 -5.51
C ARG A 86 -6.29 -9.67 -7.00
N ARG A 87 -5.34 -8.90 -7.55
CA ARG A 87 -5.31 -8.61 -8.99
C ARG A 87 -5.12 -9.85 -9.86
N VAL A 88 -4.21 -10.76 -9.47
CA VAL A 88 -4.01 -12.04 -10.17
C VAL A 88 -5.29 -12.90 -10.15
N ILE A 89 -5.99 -12.95 -9.02
CA ILE A 89 -7.25 -13.68 -8.88
C ILE A 89 -8.36 -13.02 -9.68
N ALA A 90 -8.48 -11.69 -9.65
CA ALA A 90 -9.46 -10.95 -10.44
C ALA A 90 -9.24 -11.16 -11.94
N ASP A 91 -7.99 -11.10 -12.40
CA ASP A 91 -7.65 -11.35 -13.80
C ASP A 91 -8.01 -12.78 -14.22
N TYR A 92 -7.73 -13.77 -13.37
CA TYR A 92 -8.13 -15.15 -13.60
C TYR A 92 -9.66 -15.31 -13.66
N ASN A 93 -10.37 -14.69 -12.72
CA ASN A 93 -11.84 -14.71 -12.69
C ASN A 93 -12.47 -13.99 -13.89
N SER A 94 -11.77 -13.03 -14.50
CA SER A 94 -12.20 -12.39 -15.75
C SER A 94 -12.01 -13.27 -17.00
N GLY A 95 -11.45 -14.48 -16.84
CA GLY A 95 -11.25 -15.45 -17.93
C GLY A 95 -9.85 -15.43 -18.56
N MET A 96 -8.89 -14.68 -18.00
CA MET A 96 -7.52 -14.70 -18.52
C MET A 96 -6.81 -16.02 -18.18
N SER A 97 -6.02 -16.53 -19.13
CA SER A 97 -5.19 -17.72 -18.90
C SER A 97 -4.03 -17.41 -17.94
N ALA A 98 -3.57 -18.43 -17.21
CA ALA A 98 -2.43 -18.30 -16.30
C ALA A 98 -1.17 -17.77 -17.01
N ALA A 99 -0.96 -18.14 -18.28
CA ALA A 99 0.13 -17.63 -19.11
C ALA A 99 0.02 -16.12 -19.40
N MET A 100 -1.20 -15.62 -19.67
CA MET A 100 -1.43 -14.20 -19.93
C MET A 100 -1.27 -13.37 -18.65
N ILE A 101 -1.76 -13.89 -17.52
CA ILE A 101 -1.57 -13.29 -16.19
C ILE A 101 -0.09 -13.25 -15.81
N ALA A 102 0.63 -14.34 -16.03
CA ALA A 102 2.07 -14.44 -15.80
C ALA A 102 2.84 -13.34 -16.54
N ARG A 103 2.56 -13.15 -17.84
CA ARG A 103 3.15 -12.07 -18.63
C ARG A 103 2.76 -10.68 -18.14
N ARG A 104 1.47 -10.46 -17.84
CA ARG A 104 0.95 -9.16 -17.40
C ARG A 104 1.54 -8.71 -16.06
N HIS A 105 1.73 -9.64 -15.13
CA HIS A 105 2.24 -9.35 -13.78
C HIS A 105 3.75 -9.57 -13.62
N GLY A 106 4.45 -10.01 -14.68
CA GLY A 106 5.89 -10.28 -14.67
C GLY A 106 6.28 -11.45 -13.76
N ILE A 107 5.43 -12.48 -13.67
CA ILE A 107 5.64 -13.66 -12.81
C ILE A 107 5.58 -14.94 -13.63
N THR A 108 5.96 -16.08 -13.04
CA THR A 108 5.84 -17.38 -13.71
C THR A 108 4.44 -17.97 -13.54
N GLU A 109 4.02 -18.84 -14.45
CA GLU A 109 2.74 -19.55 -14.32
C GLU A 109 2.67 -20.36 -13.02
N ARG A 110 3.79 -20.95 -12.58
CA ARG A 110 3.88 -21.62 -11.28
C ARG A 110 3.54 -20.68 -10.11
N ALA A 111 3.96 -19.42 -10.18
CA ALA A 111 3.61 -18.42 -9.18
C ALA A 111 2.12 -18.07 -9.24
N VAL A 112 1.53 -17.94 -10.44
CA VAL A 112 0.08 -17.75 -10.63
C VAL A 112 -0.71 -18.86 -9.95
N TRP A 113 -0.40 -20.13 -10.25
CA TRP A 113 -1.05 -21.28 -9.62
C TRP A 113 -0.84 -21.33 -8.10
N GLY A 114 0.34 -20.92 -7.63
CA GLY A 114 0.63 -20.80 -6.21
C GLY A 114 -0.21 -19.73 -5.51
N ILE A 115 -0.54 -18.63 -6.20
CA ILE A 115 -1.41 -17.56 -5.71
C ILE A 115 -2.86 -18.03 -5.70
N LEU A 116 -3.35 -18.65 -6.79
CA LEU A 116 -4.73 -19.15 -6.89
C LEU A 116 -5.08 -20.22 -5.84
N LYS A 117 -4.08 -20.98 -5.38
CA LYS A 117 -4.23 -22.01 -4.34
C LYS A 117 -4.22 -21.47 -2.91
N ARG A 118 -3.87 -20.20 -2.70
CA ARG A 118 -3.83 -19.60 -1.36
C ARG A 118 -5.18 -18.93 -1.08
N PRO A 119 -5.84 -19.22 0.05
CA PRO A 119 -6.93 -18.39 0.52
C PRO A 119 -6.35 -17.00 0.84
N VAL A 120 -6.81 -15.98 0.12
CA VAL A 120 -6.56 -14.56 0.42
C VAL A 120 -7.39 -14.12 1.60
#